data_AF-A0A956X538-F1
#
_entry.id   AF-A0A956X538-F1
#
_cell.length_a   1.000
_cell.length_b   1.000
_cell.length_c   1.000
_cell.angle_alpha   90.00
_cell.angle_beta   90.00
_cell.angle_gamma   90.00
#
_symmetry.space_group_name_H-M   'P 1'
#
loop_
_entity.id
_entity.type
_entity.pdbx_description
1 polymer ?
#
loop_
_entity_poly.entity_id
_entity_poly.type
_entity_poly.pdbx_seq_one_letter_code
_entity_poly.pdbx_strand_id
1 'polypeptide(L)'
;MNKLKKYWWLVVLIVIMAVGGGVYYWLSDSLPPMPEALAALQSDTAVTVETDPWYVFQPNDVQPTTGFIFYPGGKVDPRAYAPPAHALAAAGYLVV
;
A
#
# COMPACT_ATOMS: atom_id res chain seq x y z
N MET A 1 -32.47 6.99 42.93
CA MET A 1 -32.06 7.31 41.55
C MET A 1 -30.92 6.38 41.16
N ASN A 2 -31.20 5.44 40.28
CA ASN A 2 -30.52 4.15 40.17
C ASN A 2 -29.06 4.34 39.74
N LYS A 3 -28.09 3.85 40.52
CA LYS A 3 -26.64 3.96 40.23
C LYS A 3 -26.28 3.46 38.81
N LEU A 4 -27.12 2.60 38.24
CA LEU A 4 -27.07 2.15 36.84
C LEU A 4 -27.16 3.29 35.81
N LYS A 5 -27.98 4.32 36.03
CA LYS A 5 -28.09 5.50 35.15
C LYS A 5 -26.83 6.37 35.19
N LYS A 6 -26.08 6.35 36.31
CA LYS A 6 -24.86 7.15 36.49
C LYS A 6 -23.68 6.64 35.65
N TYR A 7 -23.61 5.34 35.37
CA TYR A 7 -22.51 4.71 34.62
C TYR A 7 -22.88 4.35 33.18
N TRP A 8 -24.09 4.64 32.74
CA TRP A 8 -24.56 4.32 31.39
C TRP A 8 -23.68 4.95 30.29
N TRP A 9 -23.15 6.15 30.52
CA TRP A 9 -22.22 6.81 29.59
C TRP A 9 -20.89 6.05 29.40
N LEU A 10 -20.40 5.31 30.41
CA LEU A 10 -19.20 4.48 30.27
C LEU A 10 -19.45 3.31 29.33
N VAL A 11 -20.65 2.72 29.39
CA VAL A 11 -21.04 1.64 28.48
C VAL A 11 -21.08 2.16 27.05
N VAL A 12 -21.68 3.34 26.83
CA VAL A 12 -21.71 3.99 25.51
C VAL A 12 -20.28 4.29 25.02
N LEU A 13 -19.40 4.81 25.87
CA LEU A 13 -18.01 5.09 25.51
C LEU A 13 -17.26 3.82 25.10
N ILE A 14 -17.41 2.72 25.86
CA ILE A 14 -16.80 1.43 25.53
C ILE A 14 -17.28 0.92 24.18
N VAL A 15 -18.59 1.01 23.90
CA VAL A 15 -19.16 0.61 22.61
C VAL A 15 -18.58 1.46 21.47
N ILE A 16 -18.48 2.78 21.64
CA ILE A 16 -17.89 3.68 20.64
C ILE A 16 -16.42 3.31 20.38
N MET A 17 -15.63 3.06 21.43
CA MET A 17 -14.23 2.65 21.26
C MET A 17 -14.10 1.30 20.58
N ALA A 18 -14.96 0.32 20.92
CA ALA A 18 -14.96 -0.98 20.28
C ALA A 18 -15.30 -0.89 18.79
N VAL A 19 -16.33 -0.11 18.43
CA VAL A 19 -16.72 0.10 17.03
C VAL A 19 -15.64 0.88 16.28
N GLY A 20 -15.14 1.98 16.86
CA GLY A 20 -14.09 2.79 16.25
C GLY A 20 -12.80 1.99 16.02
N GLY A 21 -12.38 1.20 17.01
CA GLY A 21 -11.23 0.30 16.89
C GLY A 21 -11.43 -0.78 15.84
N GLY A 22 -12.62 -1.38 15.76
CA GLY A 22 -12.96 -2.37 14.73
C GLY A 22 -12.94 -1.78 13.31
N VAL A 23 -13.50 -0.59 13.13
CA VAL A 23 -13.46 0.13 11.84
C VAL A 23 -12.03 0.51 11.47
N TYR A 24 -11.26 1.04 12.41
CA TYR A 24 -9.86 1.38 12.17
C TYR A 24 -9.05 0.15 11.74
N TYR A 25 -9.15 -0.95 12.47
CA TYR A 25 -8.48 -2.21 12.13
C TYR A 25 -8.86 -2.70 10.73
N TRP A 26 -10.17 -2.68 10.39
CA TRP A 26 -10.64 -3.11 9.08
C TRP A 26 -10.18 -2.19 7.93
N LEU A 27 -10.00 -0.90 8.19
CA LEU A 27 -9.48 0.06 7.21
C LEU A 27 -7.96 -0.04 7.03
N SER A 28 -7.23 -0.39 8.09
CA SER A 28 -5.77 -0.54 8.06
C SER A 28 -5.30 -1.87 7.47
N ASP A 29 -6.16 -2.88 7.44
CA ASP A 29 -5.85 -4.19 6.87
C ASP A 29 -5.83 -4.13 5.33
N SER A 30 -4.67 -4.36 4.72
CA SER A 30 -4.52 -4.42 3.25
C SER A 30 -4.22 -5.85 2.81
N LEU A 31 -4.64 -6.20 1.59
CA LEU A 31 -4.31 -7.51 1.03
C LEU A 31 -2.80 -7.58 0.79
N PRO A 32 -2.10 -8.62 1.30
CA PRO A 32 -0.66 -8.73 1.17
C PRO A 32 -0.26 -8.97 -0.29
N PRO A 33 0.92 -8.48 -0.72
CA PRO A 33 1.43 -8.74 -2.05
C PRO A 33 1.80 -10.22 -2.20
N MET A 34 1.69 -10.73 -3.43
CA MET A 34 2.17 -12.07 -3.76
C MET A 34 3.72 -12.13 -3.72
N PRO A 35 4.34 -13.31 -3.51
CA PRO A 35 5.80 -13.43 -3.49
C PRO A 35 6.50 -12.87 -4.74
N GLU A 36 5.88 -13.03 -5.91
CA GLU A 36 6.37 -12.52 -7.20
C GLU A 36 6.45 -11.00 -7.22
N ALA A 37 5.53 -10.33 -6.53
CA ALA A 37 5.55 -8.89 -6.38
C ALA A 37 6.73 -8.42 -5.51
N LEU A 38 7.08 -9.18 -4.47
CA LEU A 38 8.26 -8.89 -3.67
C LEU A 38 9.56 -9.15 -4.44
N ALA A 39 9.59 -10.19 -5.28
CA ALA A 39 10.73 -10.47 -6.15
C ALA A 39 10.94 -9.34 -7.18
N ALA A 40 9.86 -8.78 -7.72
CA ALA A 40 9.92 -7.66 -8.66
C ALA A 40 10.42 -6.35 -8.03
N LEU A 41 10.54 -6.24 -6.70
CA LEU A 41 11.15 -5.06 -6.05
C LEU A 41 12.68 -5.07 -6.08
N GLN A 42 13.29 -6.13 -6.62
CA GLN A 42 14.74 -6.21 -6.73
C GLN A 42 15.20 -5.54 -8.03
N SER A 43 16.22 -4.69 -7.92
CA SER A 43 16.96 -4.21 -9.09
C SER A 43 17.62 -5.37 -9.82
N ASP A 44 17.72 -5.24 -11.14
CA ASP A 44 18.43 -6.17 -12.01
C ASP A 44 19.22 -5.44 -13.10
N THR A 45 19.65 -6.17 -14.13
CA THR A 45 20.43 -5.61 -15.23
C THR A 45 19.66 -4.58 -16.05
N ALA A 46 18.34 -4.70 -16.15
CA ALA A 46 17.50 -3.84 -16.99
C ALA A 46 16.87 -2.68 -16.20
N VAL A 47 16.58 -2.89 -14.90
CA VAL A 47 15.80 -1.95 -14.08
C VAL A 47 16.47 -1.69 -12.74
N THR A 48 16.59 -0.43 -12.36
CA THR A 48 16.91 0.00 -11.01
C THR A 48 15.62 0.28 -10.23
N VAL A 49 15.48 -0.30 -9.04
CA VAL A 49 14.34 -0.11 -8.15
C VAL A 49 14.76 0.69 -6.90
N GLU A 50 14.03 1.77 -6.62
CA GLU A 50 14.11 2.55 -5.38
C GLU A 50 12.81 2.36 -4.58
N THR A 51 12.88 2.35 -3.25
CA THR A 51 11.74 2.03 -2.40
C THR A 51 11.37 3.11 -1.38
N ASP A 52 12.11 4.22 -1.32
CA ASP A 52 11.89 5.32 -0.37
C ASP A 52 12.18 6.67 -1.07
N PRO A 53 11.26 7.64 -1.04
CA PRO A 53 9.92 7.62 -0.43
C PRO A 53 8.84 6.91 -1.26
N TRP A 54 9.16 6.50 -2.49
CA TRP A 54 8.23 5.84 -3.42
C TRP A 54 8.88 4.59 -4.01
N TYR A 55 8.05 3.70 -4.58
CA TYR A 55 8.52 2.58 -5.37
C TYR A 55 8.78 3.03 -6.80
N VAL A 56 10.02 3.38 -7.12
CA VAL A 56 10.42 3.89 -8.43
C VAL A 56 11.14 2.80 -9.20
N PHE A 57 10.73 2.54 -10.43
CA PHE A 57 11.35 1.60 -11.36
C PHE A 57 11.90 2.39 -12.54
N GLN A 58 13.22 2.42 -12.65
CA GLN A 58 13.93 3.18 -13.67
C GLN A 58 14.64 2.25 -14.66
N PRO A 59 14.43 2.40 -15.98
CA PRO A 59 15.21 1.68 -16.98
C PRO A 59 16.68 2.09 -16.92
N ASN A 60 17.60 1.12 -17.01
CA ASN A 60 19.04 1.37 -16.99
C ASN A 60 19.58 1.78 -18.37
N ASP A 61 19.06 1.18 -19.44
CA ASP A 61 19.67 1.28 -20.79
C ASP A 61 19.17 2.48 -21.61
N VAL A 62 18.15 3.20 -21.12
CA VAL A 62 17.55 4.33 -21.83
C VAL A 62 17.17 5.46 -20.88
N GLN A 63 17.26 6.70 -21.36
CA GLN A 63 16.69 7.84 -20.67
C GLN A 63 15.18 7.91 -20.97
N PRO A 64 14.29 7.69 -19.99
CA PRO A 64 12.85 7.68 -20.25
C PRO A 64 12.36 9.09 -20.57
N THR A 65 11.55 9.21 -21.64
CA THR A 65 10.85 10.46 -22.02
C THR A 65 9.36 10.44 -21.64
N THR A 66 8.86 9.28 -21.21
CA THR A 66 7.48 9.03 -20.78
C THR A 66 7.51 8.16 -19.55
N GLY A 67 6.55 8.35 -18.63
CA GLY A 67 6.43 7.52 -17.44
C GLY A 67 4.98 7.20 -17.07
N PHE A 68 4.84 6.18 -16.22
CA PHE A 68 3.58 5.71 -15.66
C PHE A 68 3.56 5.93 -14.15
N ILE A 69 2.37 6.20 -13.62
CA ILE A 69 2.14 6.27 -12.18
C ILE A 69 1.09 5.23 -11.81
N PHE A 70 1.44 4.30 -10.93
CA PHE A 70 0.51 3.37 -10.32
C PHE A 70 -0.07 3.98 -9.05
N TYR A 71 -1.35 4.32 -9.12
CA TYR A 71 -2.13 4.69 -7.94
C TYR A 71 -2.74 3.42 -7.33
N PRO A 72 -2.36 3.02 -6.10
CA PRO A 72 -2.88 1.79 -5.51
C PRO A 72 -4.39 1.85 -5.29
N GLY A 73 -5.07 0.74 -5.60
CA GLY A 73 -6.48 0.57 -5.25
C GLY A 73 -6.70 0.58 -3.73
N GLY A 74 -7.93 0.85 -3.30
CA GLY A 74 -8.29 0.80 -1.89
C GLY A 74 -7.95 -0.55 -1.26
N LYS A 75 -7.21 -0.52 -0.14
CA LYS A 75 -6.76 -1.71 0.61
C LYS A 75 -5.83 -2.66 -0.17
N VAL A 76 -5.23 -2.22 -1.27
CA VAL A 76 -4.20 -2.98 -2.00
C VAL A 76 -2.83 -2.50 -1.58
N ASP A 77 -1.95 -3.42 -1.19
CA ASP A 77 -0.55 -3.08 -0.92
C ASP A 77 0.12 -2.53 -2.20
N PRO A 78 0.78 -1.36 -2.16
CA PRO A 78 1.41 -0.76 -3.35
C PRO A 78 2.43 -1.69 -4.02
N ARG A 79 3.08 -2.58 -3.25
CA ARG A 79 4.06 -3.54 -3.78
C ARG A 79 3.41 -4.53 -4.74
N ALA A 80 2.10 -4.77 -4.66
CA ALA A 80 1.40 -5.65 -5.59
C ALA A 80 1.50 -5.21 -7.07
N TYR A 81 1.82 -3.94 -7.30
CA TYR A 81 2.03 -3.38 -8.64
C TYR A 81 3.48 -3.50 -9.13
N ALA A 82 4.40 -4.02 -8.32
CA ALA A 82 5.80 -4.16 -8.72
C ALA A 82 6.01 -5.01 -9.98
N PRO A 83 5.31 -6.15 -10.22
CA PRO A 83 5.52 -6.93 -11.45
C PRO A 83 5.21 -6.16 -12.74
N PRO A 84 4.02 -5.54 -12.91
CA PRO A 84 3.77 -4.74 -14.11
C PRO A 84 4.63 -3.47 -14.17
N ALA A 85 4.97 -2.85 -13.03
CA ALA A 85 5.85 -1.69 -13.00
C ALA A 85 7.26 -2.01 -13.48
N HIS A 86 7.83 -3.13 -13.00
CA HIS A 86 9.14 -3.61 -13.43
C HIS A 86 9.14 -3.98 -14.92
N ALA A 87 8.10 -4.67 -15.41
CA ALA A 87 7.97 -4.99 -16.83
C ALA A 87 7.88 -3.75 -17.73
N LEU A 88 7.17 -2.70 -17.30
CA LEU A 88 7.11 -1.42 -18.02
C LEU A 88 8.46 -0.70 -17.97
N ALA A 89 9.16 -0.74 -16.84
CA ALA A 89 10.50 -0.19 -16.73
C ALA A 89 11.50 -0.91 -17.63
N ALA A 90 11.47 -2.24 -17.69
CA ALA A 90 12.28 -3.03 -18.62
C ALA A 90 11.97 -2.69 -20.10
N ALA A 91 10.77 -2.20 -20.40
CA ALA A 91 10.39 -1.71 -21.72
C ALA A 91 10.81 -0.24 -22.00
N GLY A 92 11.48 0.43 -21.06
CA GLY A 92 12.06 1.76 -21.25
C GLY A 92 11.24 2.93 -20.68
N TYR A 93 10.23 2.66 -19.84
CA TYR A 93 9.41 3.70 -19.20
C TYR A 93 9.83 3.94 -17.76
N LEU A 94 9.80 5.19 -17.29
CA LEU A 94 9.87 5.43 -15.84
C LEU A 94 8.55 4.97 -15.20
N VAL A 95 8.57 4.26 -14.08
CA VAL A 95 7.35 3.90 -13.35
C VAL A 95 7.47 4.26 -11.87
N VAL A 96 6.40 4.82 -11.31
CA VAL A 96 6.30 5.25 -9.90
C VAL A 96 5.01 4.74 -9.27
#